data_AF-A0A2Z6SHU5-F1
#
_entry.id   AF-A0A2Z6SHU5-F1
#
_cell.length_a   1.000
_cell.length_b   1.000
_cell.length_c   1.000
_cell.angle_alpha   90.00
_cell.angle_beta   90.00
_cell.angle_gamma   90.00
#
_symmetry.space_group_name_H-M   'P 1'
#
loop_
_entity.id
_entity.type
_entity.pdbx_description
1 polymer ?
#
loop_
_entity_poly.entity_id
_entity_poly.type
_entity_poly.pdbx_seq_one_letter_code
_entity_poly.pdbx_strand_id
1 'polypeptide(L)'
;MVSEFFSKLSQNYIELLNDDNEYYDVTIEVGEDPNVKIFRAHMNILCYRSPYLRRALASSKRNNNVLFHIKLPNISSEIFQIILRYIYGGILSLDELETSDIFKILVAADELFLQELVGYLQNYLIVNKSEWMEQHFELTHRTSFQSNNFSELQQYCLDIIADSPEKLLIQLISHQFLKNY
;
A
#
# COMPACT_ATOMS: atom_id res chain seq x y z
N MET A 1 6.18 -34.92 12.39
CA MET A 1 4.93 -34.14 12.47
C MET A 1 5.34 -32.71 12.79
N VAL A 2 4.92 -31.74 11.97
CA VAL A 2 5.18 -30.31 12.22
C VAL A 2 3.85 -29.69 12.66
N SER A 3 3.87 -28.99 13.78
CA SER A 3 2.73 -28.19 14.26
C SER A 3 3.07 -26.72 14.10
N GLU A 4 2.16 -25.96 13.49
CA GLU A 4 2.37 -24.55 13.17
C GLU A 4 1.55 -23.68 14.11
N PHE A 5 2.19 -22.66 14.70
CA PHE A 5 1.57 -21.73 15.67
C PHE A 5 1.61 -20.29 15.18
N PHE A 6 1.52 -20.09 13.86
CA PHE A 6 1.72 -18.79 13.21
C PHE A 6 0.66 -17.76 13.61
N SER A 7 -0.59 -18.16 13.83
CA SER A 7 -1.64 -17.22 14.24
C SER A 7 -1.35 -16.56 15.59
N LYS A 8 -0.85 -17.31 16.57
CA LYS A 8 -0.49 -16.71 17.87
C LYS A 8 0.76 -15.84 17.75
N LEU A 9 1.75 -16.27 16.97
CA LEU A 9 2.95 -15.48 16.69
C LEU A 9 2.60 -14.14 16.02
N SER A 10 1.77 -14.16 14.99
CA SER A 10 1.24 -12.97 14.30
C SER A 10 0.53 -12.03 15.28
N GLN A 11 -0.37 -12.58 16.10
CA GLN A 11 -1.08 -11.79 17.11
C GLN A 11 -0.12 -11.16 18.13
N ASN A 12 0.94 -11.87 18.55
CA ASN A 12 1.94 -11.31 19.44
C ASN A 12 2.73 -10.15 18.82
N TYR A 13 3.01 -10.18 17.51
CA TYR A 13 3.61 -9.03 16.83
C TYR A 13 2.64 -7.85 16.70
N ILE A 14 1.34 -8.10 16.49
CA ILE A 14 0.34 -7.03 16.52
C ILE A 14 0.20 -6.43 17.92
N GLU A 15 0.24 -7.25 18.98
CA GLU A 15 0.29 -6.79 20.37
C GLU A 15 1.52 -5.90 20.60
N LEU A 16 2.71 -6.33 20.14
CA LEU A 16 3.94 -5.53 20.19
C LEU A 16 3.82 -4.20 19.43
N LEU A 17 3.14 -4.17 18.28
CA LEU A 17 2.91 -2.94 17.53
C LEU A 17 2.01 -1.94 18.29
N ASN A 18 1.04 -2.44 19.05
CA ASN A 18 0.09 -1.60 19.78
C ASN A 18 0.59 -1.19 21.18
N ASP A 19 1.69 -1.77 21.66
CA ASP A 19 2.33 -1.39 22.91
C ASP A 19 3.20 -0.13 22.69
N ASP A 20 2.53 1.02 22.67
CA ASP A 20 3.09 2.30 22.23
C ASP A 20 4.32 2.80 23.03
N ASN A 21 4.67 2.17 24.16
CA ASN A 21 5.72 2.66 25.07
C ASN A 21 6.88 1.70 25.32
N GLU A 22 6.90 0.50 24.72
CA GLU A 22 7.97 -0.47 24.96
C GLU A 22 8.74 -0.83 23.69
N TYR A 23 10.06 -0.97 23.82
CA TYR A 23 11.03 -1.53 22.85
C TYR A 23 11.13 -0.92 21.44
N TYR A 24 10.37 0.12 21.10
CA TYR A 24 10.51 0.79 19.79
C TYR A 24 11.89 1.44 19.63
N ASP A 25 12.48 1.29 18.45
CA ASP A 25 13.78 1.84 18.08
C ASP A 25 13.72 2.71 16.80
N VAL A 26 12.52 2.83 16.21
CA VAL A 26 12.23 3.62 15.01
C VAL A 26 11.03 4.53 15.24
N THR A 27 11.13 5.76 14.75
CA THR A 27 10.00 6.67 14.51
C THR A 27 9.81 6.90 13.01
N ILE A 28 8.57 6.84 12.53
CA ILE A 28 8.21 7.02 11.13
C ILE A 28 7.22 8.18 11.04
N GLU A 29 7.63 9.27 10.43
CA GLU A 29 6.75 10.40 10.12
C GLU A 29 6.08 10.14 8.77
N VAL A 30 4.74 10.15 8.74
CA VAL A 30 3.95 9.74 7.58
C VAL A 30 2.93 10.80 7.23
N GLY A 31 2.76 11.04 5.93
CA GLY A 31 1.90 12.08 5.38
C GLY A 31 2.62 13.42 5.21
N GLU A 32 1.85 14.41 4.75
CA GLU A 32 2.30 15.79 4.54
C GLU A 32 1.50 16.76 5.41
N ASP A 33 2.11 17.90 5.75
CA ASP A 33 1.46 18.93 6.56
C ASP A 33 0.12 19.39 5.94
N PRO A 34 -0.96 19.52 6.73
CA PRO A 34 -1.02 19.44 8.20
C PRO A 34 -1.34 18.03 8.76
N ASN A 35 -1.42 17.01 7.91
CA ASN A 35 -1.94 15.66 8.26
C ASN A 35 -0.82 14.66 8.58
N VAL A 36 0.28 15.13 9.16
CA VAL A 36 1.42 14.29 9.53
C VAL A 36 1.12 13.50 10.80
N LYS A 37 1.43 12.20 10.78
CA LYS A 37 1.34 11.33 11.96
C LYS A 37 2.68 10.63 12.19
N ILE A 38 3.04 10.45 13.47
CA ILE A 38 4.24 9.74 13.87
C ILE A 38 3.85 8.34 14.33
N PHE A 39 4.50 7.33 13.75
CA PHE A 39 4.39 5.92 14.14
C PHE A 39 5.65 5.48 14.87
N ARG A 40 5.49 4.69 15.93
CA ARG A 40 6.58 4.00 16.62
C ARG A 40 6.64 2.55 16.13
N ALA A 41 7.84 2.05 15.89
CA ALA A 41 8.02 0.72 15.31
C ALA A 41 9.40 0.12 15.62
N HIS A 42 9.58 -1.13 15.16
CA HIS A 42 10.74 -1.96 15.44
C HIS A 42 11.53 -2.25 14.16
N MET A 43 12.79 -1.83 14.13
CA MET A 43 13.68 -1.91 12.96
C MET A 43 13.81 -3.32 12.43
N ASN A 44 13.93 -4.31 13.32
CA ASN A 44 14.10 -5.71 12.92
C ASN A 44 12.90 -6.21 12.09
N ILE A 45 11.66 -5.93 12.50
CA ILE A 45 10.46 -6.34 11.77
C ILE A 45 10.40 -5.61 10.43
N LEU A 46 10.55 -4.28 10.44
CA LEU A 46 10.48 -3.46 9.23
C LEU A 46 11.52 -3.87 8.19
N CYS A 47 12.79 -4.05 8.61
CA CYS A 47 13.89 -4.39 7.73
C CYS A 47 13.70 -5.75 7.04
N TYR A 48 13.10 -6.74 7.72
CA TYR A 48 12.90 -8.06 7.14
C TYR A 48 11.65 -8.16 6.26
N ARG A 49 10.65 -7.31 6.48
CA ARG A 49 9.41 -7.30 5.70
C ARG A 49 9.44 -6.33 4.52
N SER A 50 10.25 -5.26 4.58
CA SER A 50 10.35 -4.27 3.51
C SER A 50 11.81 -3.96 3.14
N PRO A 51 12.24 -4.30 1.91
CA PRO A 51 13.54 -3.90 1.39
C PRO A 51 13.72 -2.37 1.33
N TYR A 52 12.65 -1.63 1.06
CA TYR A 52 12.68 -0.16 1.07
C TYR A 52 13.00 0.36 2.47
N LEU A 53 12.23 -0.06 3.48
CA LEU A 53 12.43 0.39 4.86
C LEU A 53 13.80 -0.02 5.40
N ARG A 54 14.30 -1.21 5.01
CA ARG A 54 15.68 -1.62 5.33
C ARG A 54 16.71 -0.61 4.83
N ARG A 55 16.61 -0.18 3.56
CA ARG A 55 17.52 0.81 2.97
C ARG A 55 17.34 2.18 3.62
N ALA A 56 16.09 2.62 3.82
CA ALA A 56 15.78 3.90 4.45
C ALA A 56 16.38 3.98 5.85
N LEU A 57 16.21 2.94 6.67
CA LEU A 57 16.75 2.86 8.03
C LEU A 57 18.27 2.80 8.05
N ALA A 58 18.90 2.05 7.14
CA ALA A 58 20.36 2.02 7.01
C ALA A 58 20.97 3.39 6.66
N SER A 59 20.25 4.21 5.90
CA SER A 59 20.66 5.59 5.55
C SER A 59 20.26 6.65 6.58
N SER A 60 19.37 6.31 7.53
CA SER A 60 18.82 7.27 8.47
C SER A 60 19.81 7.62 9.58
N LYS A 61 19.83 8.89 9.99
CA LYS A 61 20.60 9.34 11.15
C LYS A 61 19.80 9.06 12.42
N ARG A 62 20.49 8.67 13.50
CA ARG A 62 19.86 8.59 14.81
C ARG A 62 19.52 9.99 15.31
N ASN A 63 18.28 10.24 15.67
CA ASN A 63 17.91 11.43 16.42
C ASN A 63 18.30 11.24 17.89
N ASN A 64 18.91 12.26 18.49
CA ASN A 64 19.38 12.26 19.89
C ASN A 64 20.20 11.02 20.29
N ASN A 65 20.95 10.45 19.34
CA ASN A 65 21.79 9.24 19.47
C ASN A 65 21.09 7.90 19.78
N VAL A 66 19.76 7.86 19.91
CA VAL A 66 19.04 6.65 20.37
C VAL A 66 18.07 6.05 19.35
N LEU A 67 17.32 6.88 18.60
CA LEU A 67 16.21 6.40 17.75
C LEU A 67 16.46 6.69 16.28
N PHE A 68 16.12 5.75 15.40
CA PHE A 68 16.07 6.00 13.96
C PHE A 68 14.81 6.81 13.59
N HIS A 69 14.94 7.65 12.57
CA HIS A 69 13.85 8.48 12.08
C HIS A 69 13.79 8.45 10.55
N ILE A 70 12.61 8.11 10.02
CA ILE A 70 12.35 8.09 8.57
C ILE A 70 11.07 8.87 8.26
N LYS A 71 10.95 9.37 7.03
CA LYS A 71 9.80 10.12 6.53
C LYS A 71 9.19 9.44 5.32
N LEU A 72 7.87 9.37 5.26
CA LEU A 72 7.08 8.81 4.17
C LEU A 72 5.97 9.80 3.77
N PRO A 73 6.30 10.90 3.05
CA PRO A 73 5.33 11.95 2.74
C PRO A 73 4.26 11.51 1.75
N ASN A 74 4.59 10.61 0.81
CA ASN A 74 3.68 10.18 -0.26
C ASN A 74 2.58 9.22 0.19
N ILE A 75 2.61 8.76 1.44
CA ILE A 75 1.68 7.77 1.99
C ILE A 75 0.86 8.47 3.07
N SER A 76 -0.47 8.36 3.01
CA SER A 76 -1.32 8.89 4.08
C SER A 76 -1.20 8.05 5.36
N SER A 77 -1.47 8.66 6.50
CA SER A 77 -1.33 7.99 7.79
C SER A 77 -2.26 6.78 7.94
N GLU A 78 -3.46 6.86 7.36
CA GLU A 78 -4.49 5.83 7.39
C GLU A 78 -4.06 4.61 6.55
N ILE A 79 -3.54 4.86 5.34
CA ILE A 79 -3.02 3.82 4.46
C ILE A 79 -1.79 3.15 5.07
N PHE A 80 -0.87 3.94 5.64
CA PHE A 80 0.30 3.38 6.29
C PHE A 80 -0.06 2.55 7.52
N GLN A 81 -1.08 2.93 8.29
CA GLN A 81 -1.53 2.13 9.44
C GLN A 81 -1.97 0.72 9.03
N ILE A 82 -2.66 0.59 7.89
CA ILE A 82 -3.07 -0.71 7.33
C ILE A 82 -1.83 -1.50 6.91
N ILE A 83 -0.90 -0.88 6.18
CA ILE A 83 0.34 -1.53 5.74
C ILE A 83 1.21 -1.95 6.92
N LEU A 84 1.29 -1.15 7.97
CA LEU A 84 2.07 -1.44 9.15
C LEU A 84 1.51 -2.67 9.89
N ARG A 85 0.19 -2.80 9.98
CA ARG A 85 -0.45 -4.01 10.51
C ARG A 85 -0.16 -5.24 9.64
N TYR A 86 -0.17 -5.11 8.31
CA TYR A 86 0.25 -6.18 7.41
C TYR A 86 1.73 -6.57 7.61
N ILE A 87 2.61 -5.59 7.79
CA ILE A 87 4.04 -5.84 8.03
C ILE A 87 4.24 -6.69 9.30
N TYR A 88 3.54 -6.38 10.38
CA TYR A 88 3.72 -7.06 11.67
C TYR A 88 2.98 -8.40 11.74
N GLY A 89 1.71 -8.42 11.36
CA GLY A 89 0.84 -9.59 11.54
C GLY A 89 0.69 -10.44 10.29
N GLY A 90 1.05 -9.95 9.11
CA GLY A 90 0.63 -10.58 7.85
C GLY A 90 -0.88 -10.53 7.63
N ILE A 91 -1.58 -9.61 8.32
CA ILE A 91 -3.03 -9.48 8.27
C ILE A 91 -3.41 -8.24 7.47
N LEU A 92 -4.26 -8.42 6.47
CA LEU A 92 -4.86 -7.38 5.66
C LEU A 92 -6.38 -7.55 5.69
N SER A 93 -7.11 -6.49 6.07
CA SER A 93 -8.57 -6.45 6.00
C SER A 93 -8.97 -5.45 4.92
N LEU A 94 -9.81 -5.89 3.97
CA LEU A 94 -10.30 -5.07 2.85
C LEU A 94 -11.81 -4.84 2.91
N ASP A 95 -12.54 -5.48 3.82
CA ASP A 95 -14.01 -5.56 3.82
C ASP A 95 -14.69 -4.19 3.99
N GLU A 96 -14.04 -3.26 4.69
CA GLU A 96 -14.57 -1.92 4.99
C GLU A 96 -13.90 -0.81 4.17
N LEU A 97 -13.07 -1.19 3.19
CA LEU A 97 -12.29 -0.23 2.40
C LEU A 97 -12.99 0.09 1.08
N GLU A 98 -13.03 1.38 0.76
CA GLU A 98 -13.37 1.85 -0.58
C GLU A 98 -12.33 1.33 -1.59
N THR A 99 -12.77 0.97 -2.81
CA THR A 99 -11.86 0.46 -3.85
C THR A 99 -10.73 1.45 -4.15
N SER A 100 -11.01 2.76 -4.07
CA SER A 100 -10.00 3.80 -4.23
C SER A 100 -8.91 3.76 -3.15
N ASP A 101 -9.25 3.39 -1.91
CA ASP A 101 -8.27 3.20 -0.84
C ASP A 101 -7.46 1.91 -1.06
N ILE A 102 -8.07 0.86 -1.61
CA ILE A 102 -7.34 -0.36 -2.01
C ILE A 102 -6.27 -0.03 -3.07
N PHE A 103 -6.56 0.84 -4.04
CA PHE A 103 -5.55 1.35 -4.97
C PHE A 103 -4.44 2.15 -4.27
N LYS A 104 -4.77 2.98 -3.28
CA LYS A 104 -3.76 3.70 -2.49
C LYS A 104 -2.87 2.73 -1.70
N ILE A 105 -3.44 1.67 -1.13
CA ILE A 105 -2.67 0.60 -0.46
C ILE A 105 -1.75 -0.09 -1.47
N LEU A 106 -2.23 -0.40 -2.68
CA LEU A 106 -1.42 -1.00 -3.74
C LEU A 106 -0.21 -0.12 -4.09
N VAL A 107 -0.42 1.18 -4.32
CA VAL A 107 0.66 2.14 -4.62
C VAL A 107 1.66 2.24 -3.47
N ALA A 108 1.18 2.36 -2.24
CA ALA A 108 2.05 2.41 -1.07
C ALA A 108 2.79 1.09 -0.81
N ALA A 109 2.18 -0.06 -1.10
CA ALA A 109 2.84 -1.36 -1.04
C ALA A 109 3.98 -1.47 -2.06
N ASP A 110 3.80 -0.94 -3.25
CA ASP A 110 4.85 -0.85 -4.26
C ASP A 110 5.99 0.07 -3.85
N GLU A 111 5.68 1.28 -3.34
CA GLU A 111 6.68 2.22 -2.81
C GLU A 111 7.53 1.59 -1.71
N LEU A 112 6.89 0.79 -0.84
CA LEU A 112 7.54 0.09 0.27
C LEU A 112 8.13 -1.27 -0.13
N PHE A 113 8.10 -1.64 -1.42
CA PHE A 113 8.67 -2.87 -1.99
C PHE A 113 8.08 -4.15 -1.36
N LEU A 114 6.78 -4.16 -1.09
CA LEU A 114 6.02 -5.27 -0.50
C LEU A 114 5.41 -6.17 -1.58
N GLN A 115 6.26 -6.86 -2.35
CA GLN A 115 5.85 -7.57 -3.58
C GLN A 115 4.75 -8.63 -3.37
N GLU A 116 4.77 -9.34 -2.24
CA GLU A 116 3.71 -10.28 -1.84
C GLU A 116 2.34 -9.58 -1.77
N LEU A 117 2.29 -8.40 -1.16
CA LEU A 117 1.08 -7.60 -1.02
C LEU A 117 0.64 -7.00 -2.36
N VAL A 118 1.60 -6.53 -3.18
CA VAL A 118 1.32 -6.01 -4.52
C VAL A 118 0.64 -7.07 -5.38
N GLY A 119 1.19 -8.28 -5.45
CA GLY A 119 0.59 -9.37 -6.23
C GLY A 119 -0.79 -9.77 -5.73
N TYR A 120 -1.00 -9.81 -4.41
CA TYR A 120 -2.31 -10.07 -3.82
C TYR A 120 -3.35 -9.00 -4.21
N LEU A 121 -3.00 -7.72 -4.05
CA LEU A 121 -3.93 -6.61 -4.28
C LEU A 121 -4.34 -6.47 -5.74
N GLN A 122 -3.42 -6.66 -6.69
CA GLN A 122 -3.76 -6.65 -8.11
C GLN A 122 -4.78 -7.73 -8.45
N ASN A 123 -4.54 -8.97 -8.02
CA ASN A 123 -5.46 -10.08 -8.24
C ASN A 123 -6.81 -9.83 -7.56
N TYR A 124 -6.81 -9.32 -6.33
CA TYR A 124 -8.05 -8.98 -5.63
C TYR A 124 -8.88 -7.95 -6.39
N LEU A 125 -8.25 -6.87 -6.88
CA LEU A 125 -8.91 -5.82 -7.65
C LEU A 125 -9.51 -6.38 -8.94
N ILE A 126 -8.75 -7.17 -9.72
CA ILE A 126 -9.22 -7.78 -10.98
C ILE A 126 -10.39 -8.72 -10.74
N VAL A 127 -10.30 -9.60 -9.73
CA VAL A 127 -11.32 -10.62 -9.49
C VAL A 127 -12.59 -10.03 -8.86
N ASN A 128 -12.45 -9.09 -7.93
CA ASN A 128 -13.57 -8.67 -7.08
C ASN A 128 -14.07 -7.25 -7.36
N LYS A 129 -13.28 -6.43 -8.07
CA LYS A 129 -13.55 -5.00 -8.28
C LYS A 129 -13.47 -4.59 -9.76
N SER A 130 -13.52 -5.53 -10.69
CA SER A 130 -13.47 -5.28 -12.14
C SER A 130 -14.51 -4.28 -12.62
N GLU A 131 -15.78 -4.43 -12.22
CA GLU A 131 -16.85 -3.50 -12.60
C GLU A 131 -16.53 -2.06 -12.17
N TRP A 132 -16.05 -1.88 -10.93
CA TRP A 132 -15.65 -0.57 -10.44
C TRP A 132 -14.46 -0.02 -11.23
N MET A 133 -13.47 -0.87 -11.54
CA MET A 133 -12.29 -0.48 -12.31
C MET A 133 -12.61 -0.06 -13.74
N GLU A 134 -13.58 -0.71 -14.39
CA GLU A 134 -14.09 -0.32 -15.71
C GLU A 134 -14.86 1.01 -15.66
N GLN A 135 -15.65 1.23 -14.61
CA GLN A 135 -16.33 2.52 -14.40
C GLN A 135 -15.34 3.66 -14.13
N HIS A 136 -14.20 3.35 -13.50
CA HIS A 136 -13.13 4.29 -13.15
C HIS A 136 -11.87 4.06 -13.99
N PHE A 137 -12.05 3.74 -15.28
CA PHE A 137 -10.96 3.27 -16.14
C PHE A 137 -9.77 4.23 -16.22
N GLU A 138 -9.99 5.55 -16.28
CA GLU A 138 -8.89 6.54 -16.29
C GLU A 138 -7.97 6.38 -15.07
N LEU A 139 -8.55 6.21 -13.88
CA LEU A 139 -7.79 6.02 -12.64
C LEU A 139 -7.07 4.67 -12.64
N THR A 140 -7.77 3.60 -13.00
CA THR A 140 -7.22 2.23 -13.10
C THR A 140 -6.02 2.20 -14.05
N HIS A 141 -6.22 2.70 -15.27
CA HIS A 141 -5.19 2.77 -16.31
C HIS A 141 -4.00 3.59 -15.82
N ARG A 142 -4.22 4.83 -15.38
CA ARG A 142 -3.13 5.68 -14.89
C ARG A 142 -2.34 5.00 -13.77
N THR A 143 -3.02 4.38 -12.82
CA THR A 143 -2.37 3.70 -11.69
C THR A 143 -1.56 2.49 -12.16
N SER A 144 -2.11 1.66 -13.05
CA SER A 144 -1.43 0.47 -13.59
C SER A 144 -0.10 0.81 -14.26
N PHE A 145 0.01 1.96 -14.93
CA PHE A 145 1.24 2.39 -15.62
C PHE A 145 2.17 3.26 -14.75
N GLN A 146 1.85 3.50 -13.47
CA GLN A 146 2.77 4.19 -12.55
C GLN A 146 3.97 3.34 -12.15
N SER A 147 3.86 2.02 -12.22
CA SER A 147 4.92 1.08 -11.82
C SER A 147 4.95 -0.14 -12.72
N ASN A 148 6.16 -0.61 -13.04
CA ASN A 148 6.36 -1.87 -13.76
C ASN A 148 6.01 -3.11 -12.92
N ASN A 149 5.83 -2.95 -11.61
CA ASN A 149 5.41 -4.03 -10.72
C ASN A 149 3.90 -4.30 -10.78
N PHE A 150 3.14 -3.52 -11.56
CA PHE A 150 1.70 -3.68 -11.72
C PHE A 150 1.31 -4.39 -13.04
N SER A 151 2.09 -5.41 -13.42
CA SER A 151 1.94 -6.11 -14.70
C SER A 151 0.53 -6.68 -14.95
N GLU A 152 -0.11 -7.19 -13.89
CA GLU A 152 -1.42 -7.81 -13.97
C GLU A 152 -2.50 -6.77 -14.25
N LEU A 153 -2.45 -5.62 -13.56
CA LEU A 153 -3.35 -4.51 -13.84
C LEU A 153 -3.08 -3.86 -15.21
N GLN A 154 -1.81 -3.78 -15.63
CA GLN A 154 -1.47 -3.28 -16.96
C GLN A 154 -2.09 -4.17 -18.04
N GLN A 155 -1.93 -5.50 -17.92
CA GLN A 155 -2.51 -6.45 -18.85
C GLN A 155 -4.04 -6.35 -18.86
N TYR A 156 -4.67 -6.30 -17.70
CA TYR A 156 -6.11 -6.11 -17.57
C TYR A 156 -6.60 -4.85 -18.30
N CYS A 157 -5.90 -3.72 -18.15
CA CYS A 157 -6.22 -2.49 -18.87
C CYS A 157 -6.06 -2.64 -20.39
N LEU A 158 -5.00 -3.31 -20.85
CA LEU A 158 -4.75 -3.54 -22.28
C LEU A 158 -5.84 -4.43 -22.90
N ASP A 159 -6.31 -5.44 -22.17
CA ASP A 159 -7.38 -6.34 -22.62
C ASP A 159 -8.70 -5.57 -22.80
N ILE A 160 -9.06 -4.69 -21.85
CA ILE A 160 -10.23 -3.80 -21.99
C ILE A 160 -10.11 -2.89 -23.22
N ILE A 161 -8.93 -2.32 -23.47
CA ILE A 161 -8.69 -1.46 -24.63
C ILE A 161 -8.86 -2.24 -25.93
N ALA A 162 -8.36 -3.47 -25.98
CA ALA A 162 -8.47 -4.33 -27.15
C ALA A 162 -9.92 -4.74 -27.41
N ASP A 163 -10.68 -5.06 -26.36
CA ASP A 163 -12.06 -5.56 -26.47
C ASP A 163 -13.09 -4.45 -26.70
N SER A 164 -12.82 -3.20 -26.31
CA SER A 164 -13.81 -2.11 -26.37
C SER A 164 -13.21 -0.72 -26.66
N PRO A 165 -12.48 -0.54 -27.78
CA PRO A 165 -11.82 0.72 -28.10
C PRO A 165 -12.78 1.91 -28.26
N GLU A 166 -14.00 1.67 -28.78
CA GLU A 166 -15.01 2.72 -28.97
C GLU A 166 -15.64 3.21 -27.65
N LYS A 167 -15.86 2.30 -26.69
CA LYS A 167 -16.45 2.61 -25.37
C LYS A 167 -15.53 3.53 -24.57
N LEU A 168 -14.22 3.30 -24.67
CA LEU A 168 -13.19 4.12 -24.01
C LEU A 168 -13.06 5.50 -24.64
N LEU A 169 -13.16 5.60 -25.97
CA LEU A 169 -13.18 6.90 -26.66
C LEU A 169 -14.33 7.78 -26.15
N ILE A 170 -15.53 7.20 -25.97
CA ILE A 170 -16.71 7.90 -25.46
C ILE A 170 -16.52 8.32 -24.00
N GLN A 171 -15.97 7.45 -23.15
CA GLN A 171 -15.68 7.78 -21.74
C GLN A 171 -14.67 8.93 -21.63
N LEU A 172 -13.58 8.90 -22.39
CA LEU A 172 -12.56 9.96 -22.40
C LEU A 172 -13.13 11.30 -22.90
N ILE A 173 -13.95 11.27 -23.94
CA ILE A 173 -14.62 12.46 -24.47
C ILE A 173 -15.59 13.03 -23.42
N SER A 174 -16.46 12.20 -22.83
CA SER A 174 -17.44 12.65 -21.83
C SER A 174 -16.79 13.27 -20.60
N HIS A 175 -15.63 12.77 -20.15
CA HIS A 175 -14.91 13.30 -19.01
C HIS A 175 -14.22 14.66 -19.29
N GLN A 176 -13.81 14.92 -20.53
CA GLN A 176 -13.31 16.24 -20.96
C GLN A 176 -14.43 17.27 -21.06
N PHE A 177 -15.64 16.89 -21.49
CA PHE A 177 -16.79 17.80 -21.54
C PHE A 177 -17.31 18.20 -20.16
N LEU A 178 -17.27 17.31 -19.17
CA LEU A 178 -17.71 17.61 -17.79
C LEU A 178 -16.71 18.43 -16.98
N LYS A 179 -15.42 18.47 -17.34
CA LYS A 179 -14.41 19.34 -16.70
C LYS A 179 -14.45 20.80 -17.19
N ASN A 180 -15.29 21.11 -18.19
CA ASN A 180 -15.42 22.44 -18.80
C ASN A 180 -16.68 23.21 -18.35
N TYR A 181 -17.37 22.74 -17.31
CA TYR A 181 -18.50 23.42 -16.67
C TYR A 181 -18.35 23.43 -15.14
#